data_AF-A0A564W5V0-F1
#
_entry.id   AF-A0A564W5V0-F1
#
_cell.length_a   1.000
_cell.length_b   1.000
_cell.length_c   1.000
_cell.angle_alpha   90.00
_cell.angle_beta   90.00
_cell.angle_gamma   90.00
#
_symmetry.space_group_name_H-M   'P 1'
#
loop_
_entity.id
_entity.type
_entity.pdbx_description
1 polymer ?
#
loop_
_entity_poly.entity_id
_entity_poly.type
_entity_poly.pdbx_seq_one_letter_code
_entity_poly.pdbx_strand_id
1 'polypeptide(L)'
;MKKYRIDKTKNIGNVIFVVEGGRPETGGTELRLLKKIFADILEYEVQELRRGSEEFIGYGQNPNFRVFALNLPKNQLTQLTEEAMDELFCKLREEFHIKPEDCPIFYLYDRDVLSYQRNELRKKYVKKYTDPYGTESGDQGQLLLSYPAIEAYLLSCVKDNTIEMSFKLGKDAKAALAREICTADCEDKTELHLKTINLVFSNETEEMEKRLIHSINEMDNGLEALGIHPYDLDDLAPTLLEVYDNQQQKYMGENTFSLLSLVGLALLELGVITEVEEEE
;
A
#
# COMPACT_ATOMS: atom_id res chain seq x y z
N MET A 1 4.41 13.50 -19.60
CA MET A 1 3.77 12.62 -18.60
C MET A 1 4.42 11.27 -18.76
N LYS A 2 4.95 10.69 -17.67
CA LYS A 2 5.54 9.35 -17.72
C LYS A 2 4.50 8.35 -18.24
N LYS A 3 4.96 7.35 -18.98
CA LYS A 3 4.12 6.25 -19.44
C LYS A 3 4.53 5.01 -18.67
N TYR A 4 3.56 4.24 -18.23
CA TYR A 4 3.79 3.03 -17.45
C TYR A 4 3.20 1.81 -18.13
N ARG A 5 3.85 0.67 -17.94
CA ARG A 5 3.34 -0.65 -18.33
C ARG A 5 3.46 -1.64 -17.18
N ILE A 6 2.57 -2.63 -17.18
CA ILE A 6 2.60 -3.75 -16.24
C ILE A 6 3.44 -4.87 -16.86
N ASP A 7 4.40 -5.41 -16.10
CA ASP A 7 5.14 -6.63 -16.42
C ASP A 7 4.68 -7.77 -15.50
N LYS A 8 3.70 -8.56 -15.96
CA LYS A 8 3.20 -9.75 -15.24
C LYS A 8 4.17 -10.93 -15.27
N THR A 9 5.24 -10.85 -16.08
CA THR A 9 6.25 -11.91 -16.18
C THR A 9 7.39 -11.69 -15.18
N LYS A 10 7.40 -10.52 -14.52
CA LYS A 10 8.44 -10.14 -13.58
C LYS A 10 8.53 -11.12 -12.42
N ASN A 11 9.71 -11.72 -12.26
CA ASN A 11 10.00 -12.51 -11.07
C ASN A 11 10.33 -11.61 -9.88
N ILE A 12 9.41 -11.57 -8.91
CA ILE A 12 9.55 -10.81 -7.66
C ILE A 12 10.04 -11.68 -6.48
N GLY A 13 10.23 -12.99 -6.68
CA GLY A 13 10.58 -13.93 -5.62
C GLY A 13 9.51 -14.01 -4.54
N ASN A 14 9.95 -13.96 -3.27
CA ASN A 14 9.07 -13.87 -2.11
C ASN A 14 9.04 -12.42 -1.62
N VAL A 15 7.85 -11.83 -1.47
CA VAL A 15 7.67 -10.45 -1.00
C VAL A 15 6.77 -10.45 0.23
N ILE A 16 7.07 -9.61 1.22
CA ILE A 16 6.26 -9.52 2.45
C ILE A 16 5.62 -8.14 2.53
N PHE A 17 4.30 -8.11 2.67
CA PHE A 17 3.53 -6.94 3.04
C PHE A 17 2.98 -7.11 4.45
N VAL A 18 3.20 -6.11 5.30
CA VAL A 18 2.65 -6.06 6.65
C VAL A 18 1.68 -4.90 6.74
N VAL A 19 0.46 -5.19 7.18
CA VAL A 19 -0.66 -4.22 7.15
C VAL A 19 -1.30 -4.04 8.52
N GLU A 20 -1.75 -2.82 8.80
CA GLU A 20 -2.41 -2.48 10.07
C GLU A 20 -3.87 -2.96 10.13
N GLY A 21 -4.66 -2.69 9.08
CA GLY A 21 -6.10 -2.87 9.09
C GLY A 21 -6.52 -4.31 8.87
N GLY A 22 -7.50 -4.77 9.66
CA GLY A 22 -8.05 -6.11 9.50
C GLY A 22 -8.91 -6.55 10.68
N ARG A 23 -10.02 -7.22 10.36
CA ARG A 23 -10.79 -8.00 11.32
C ARG A 23 -10.52 -9.48 11.05
N PRO A 24 -10.54 -10.35 12.07
CA PRO A 24 -10.32 -11.80 11.86
C PRO A 24 -11.24 -12.38 10.77
N GLU A 25 -12.50 -11.93 10.75
CA GLU A 25 -13.54 -12.38 9.83
C GLU A 25 -13.30 -11.95 8.36
N THR A 26 -12.72 -10.76 8.13
CA THR A 26 -12.76 -10.10 6.80
C THR A 26 -11.40 -9.69 6.22
N GLY A 27 -10.31 -9.85 6.97
CA GLY A 27 -8.94 -9.50 6.58
C GLY A 27 -8.65 -7.99 6.49
N GLY A 28 -9.66 -7.15 6.29
CA GLY A 28 -9.46 -5.70 6.12
C GLY A 28 -9.39 -5.28 4.66
N THR A 29 -9.23 -3.97 4.41
CA THR A 29 -9.23 -3.42 3.05
C THR A 29 -7.89 -3.69 2.37
N GLU A 30 -6.80 -3.61 3.12
CA GLU A 30 -5.43 -3.75 2.67
C GLU A 30 -5.14 -5.18 2.21
N LEU A 31 -5.53 -6.21 2.97
CA LEU A 31 -5.37 -7.60 2.55
C LEU A 31 -6.18 -7.91 1.28
N ARG A 32 -7.43 -7.41 1.18
CA ARG A 32 -8.24 -7.54 -0.03
C ARG A 32 -7.63 -6.81 -1.23
N LEU A 33 -7.04 -5.65 -1.00
CA LEU A 33 -6.34 -4.87 -2.02
C LEU A 33 -5.12 -5.63 -2.53
N LEU A 34 -4.27 -6.13 -1.63
CA LEU A 34 -3.08 -6.92 -1.99
C LEU A 34 -3.46 -8.18 -2.75
N LYS A 35 -4.51 -8.89 -2.32
CA LYS A 35 -5.06 -10.02 -3.08
C LYS A 35 -5.49 -9.58 -4.49
N LYS A 36 -6.26 -8.50 -4.62
CA LYS A 36 -6.74 -8.02 -5.93
C LYS A 36 -5.58 -7.67 -6.85
N ILE A 37 -4.59 -6.92 -6.37
CA ILE A 37 -3.42 -6.54 -7.16
C ILE A 37 -2.59 -7.77 -7.54
N PHE A 38 -2.12 -8.51 -6.54
CA PHE A 38 -1.11 -9.54 -6.78
C PHE A 38 -1.68 -10.85 -7.30
N ALA A 39 -2.82 -11.33 -6.79
CA ALA A 39 -3.41 -12.58 -7.29
C ALA A 39 -4.34 -12.36 -8.49
N ASP A 40 -5.26 -11.39 -8.44
CA ASP A 40 -6.29 -11.28 -9.49
C ASP A 40 -5.79 -10.51 -10.73
N ILE A 41 -4.92 -9.49 -10.56
CA ILE A 41 -4.40 -8.69 -11.69
C ILE A 41 -3.05 -9.21 -12.19
N LEU A 42 -2.10 -9.44 -11.27
CA LEU A 42 -0.73 -9.85 -11.62
C LEU A 42 -0.53 -11.37 -11.66
N GLU A 43 -1.52 -12.16 -11.26
CA GLU A 43 -1.51 -13.64 -11.34
C GLU A 43 -0.38 -14.30 -10.53
N TYR A 44 -0.02 -13.72 -9.39
CA TYR A 44 0.92 -14.27 -8.41
C TYR A 44 0.22 -15.10 -7.33
N GLU A 45 0.99 -15.89 -6.58
CA GLU A 45 0.50 -16.53 -5.36
C GLU A 45 0.47 -15.49 -4.23
N VAL A 46 -0.64 -15.43 -3.48
CA VAL A 46 -0.77 -14.59 -2.29
C VAL A 46 -1.08 -15.49 -1.10
N GLN A 47 -0.30 -15.39 -0.03
CA GLN A 47 -0.52 -16.05 1.25
C GLN A 47 -0.92 -15.01 2.28
N GLU A 48 -2.19 -15.03 2.68
CA GLU A 48 -2.77 -14.08 3.60
C GLU A 48 -2.78 -14.63 5.04
N LEU A 49 -2.24 -13.88 6.01
CA LEU A 49 -2.39 -14.17 7.43
C LEU A 49 -3.22 -13.08 8.11
N ARG A 50 -4.43 -13.44 8.53
CA ARG A 50 -5.35 -12.52 9.22
C ARG A 50 -5.01 -12.38 10.69
N ARG A 51 -5.32 -11.21 11.26
CA ARG A 51 -5.16 -10.98 12.71
C ARG A 51 -5.92 -12.04 13.50
N GLY A 52 -5.21 -12.71 14.42
CA GLY A 52 -5.79 -13.72 15.30
C GLY A 52 -6.12 -15.05 14.61
N SER A 53 -5.73 -15.22 13.33
CA SER A 53 -5.74 -16.51 12.65
C SER A 53 -4.43 -17.24 12.91
N GLU A 54 -4.52 -18.56 13.07
CA GLU A 54 -3.35 -19.43 13.08
C GLU A 54 -2.97 -19.91 11.68
N GLU A 55 -3.91 -19.87 10.73
CA GLU A 55 -3.75 -20.44 9.40
C GLU A 55 -3.60 -19.35 8.33
N PHE A 56 -2.76 -19.64 7.33
CA PHE A 56 -2.65 -18.87 6.10
C PHE A 56 -3.76 -19.24 5.11
N ILE A 57 -4.22 -18.25 4.36
CA ILE A 57 -5.18 -18.43 3.28
C ILE A 57 -4.48 -18.13 1.96
N GLY A 58 -4.33 -19.17 1.13
CA GLY A 58 -3.72 -19.06 -0.18
C GLY A 58 -4.70 -18.58 -1.26
N TYR A 59 -4.23 -17.68 -2.12
CA TYR A 59 -4.89 -17.22 -3.34
C TYR A 59 -3.93 -17.28 -4.52
N GLY A 60 -4.46 -17.45 -5.73
CA GLY A 60 -3.62 -17.66 -6.91
C GLY A 60 -2.91 -19.02 -6.91
N GLN A 61 -2.27 -19.34 -8.03
CA GLN A 61 -1.57 -20.61 -8.25
C GLN A 61 -0.32 -20.34 -9.09
N ASN A 62 0.64 -19.57 -8.58
CA ASN A 62 1.89 -19.29 -9.28
C ASN A 62 3.10 -19.74 -8.46
N PRO A 63 3.76 -20.86 -8.83
CA PRO A 63 4.83 -21.44 -8.01
C PRO A 63 6.14 -20.63 -8.03
N ASN A 64 6.27 -19.63 -8.91
CA ASN A 64 7.49 -18.85 -9.05
C ASN A 64 7.49 -17.56 -8.22
N PHE A 65 6.31 -17.06 -7.80
CA PHE A 65 6.15 -15.73 -7.19
C PHE A 65 5.16 -15.81 -6.04
N ARG A 66 5.57 -15.34 -4.86
CA ARG A 66 4.72 -15.39 -3.67
C ARG A 66 4.74 -14.08 -2.90
N VAL A 67 3.56 -13.56 -2.63
CA VAL A 67 3.35 -12.38 -1.80
C VAL A 67 2.71 -12.80 -0.48
N PHE A 68 3.36 -12.50 0.64
CA PHE A 68 2.84 -12.73 1.97
C PHE A 68 2.15 -11.46 2.47
N ALA A 69 0.84 -11.48 2.64
CA ALA A 69 0.06 -10.35 3.12
C ALA A 69 -0.34 -10.59 4.59
N LEU A 70 0.35 -9.93 5.52
CA LEU A 70 0.30 -10.24 6.95
C LEU A 70 -0.35 -9.11 7.73
N ASN A 71 -1.38 -9.42 8.52
CA ASN A 71 -1.87 -8.49 9.52
C ASN A 71 -0.94 -8.42 10.72
N LEU A 72 -0.72 -7.21 11.22
CA LEU A 72 -0.17 -7.05 12.56
C LEU A 72 -1.10 -7.65 13.63
N PRO A 73 -0.54 -8.27 14.69
CA PRO A 73 -1.32 -8.78 15.82
C PRO A 73 -2.24 -7.72 16.46
N LYS A 74 -1.89 -6.43 16.34
CA LYS A 74 -2.69 -5.30 16.81
C LYS A 74 -2.74 -4.17 15.78
N ASN A 75 -3.79 -3.34 15.83
CA ASN A 75 -4.10 -2.30 14.84
C ASN A 75 -3.41 -0.96 15.14
N GLN A 76 -2.09 -0.98 15.35
CA GLN A 76 -1.30 0.22 15.66
C GLN A 76 0.15 0.02 15.20
N LEU A 77 0.75 1.00 14.52
CA LEU A 77 2.16 1.01 14.10
C LEU A 77 3.11 0.83 15.28
N THR A 78 2.74 1.34 16.45
CA THR A 78 3.44 1.13 17.73
C THR A 78 3.56 -0.33 18.14
N GLN A 79 2.94 -1.24 17.41
CA GLN A 79 3.02 -2.68 17.60
C GLN A 79 3.89 -3.36 16.53
N LEU A 80 4.57 -2.59 15.65
CA LEU A 80 5.78 -3.03 14.95
C LEU A 80 6.94 -3.13 15.96
N THR A 81 6.79 -4.02 16.93
CA THR A 81 7.87 -4.41 17.84
C THR A 81 8.66 -5.56 17.23
N GLU A 82 9.92 -5.69 17.62
CA GLU A 82 10.76 -6.84 17.21
C GLU A 82 10.05 -8.16 17.54
N GLU A 83 9.47 -8.29 18.74
CA GLU A 83 8.71 -9.47 19.16
C GLU A 83 7.54 -9.81 18.23
N ALA A 84 6.75 -8.81 17.80
CA ALA A 84 5.59 -9.04 16.93
C ALA A 84 6.02 -9.41 15.51
N MET A 85 7.11 -8.81 15.02
CA MET A 85 7.69 -9.14 13.73
C MET A 85 8.31 -10.53 13.73
N ASP A 86 9.04 -10.88 14.80
CA ASP A 86 9.63 -12.21 14.98
C ASP A 86 8.57 -13.30 15.00
N GLU A 87 7.42 -13.07 15.65
CA GLU A 87 6.30 -14.02 15.65
C GLU A 87 5.80 -14.29 14.22
N LEU A 88 5.53 -13.22 13.45
CA LEU A 88 5.09 -13.33 12.05
C LEU A 88 6.14 -14.05 11.18
N PHE A 89 7.42 -13.69 11.36
CA PHE A 89 8.53 -14.21 10.59
C PHE A 89 8.88 -15.67 10.95
N CYS A 90 8.68 -16.08 12.21
CA CYS A 90 8.80 -17.47 12.60
C CYS A 90 7.78 -18.34 11.87
N LYS A 91 6.52 -17.91 11.77
CA LYS A 91 5.50 -18.64 11.00
C LYS A 91 5.90 -18.81 9.53
N LEU A 92 6.42 -17.76 8.90
CA LEU A 92 6.91 -17.83 7.52
C LEU A 92 8.05 -18.83 7.33
N ARG A 93 9.01 -18.86 8.28
CA ARG A 93 10.14 -19.81 8.27
C ARG A 93 9.67 -21.25 8.46
N GLU A 94 8.74 -21.47 9.38
CA GLU A 94 8.26 -22.81 9.75
C GLU A 94 7.34 -23.41 8.67
N GLU A 95 6.38 -22.64 8.16
CA GLU A 95 5.35 -23.14 7.24
C GLU A 95 5.77 -23.08 5.77
N PHE A 96 6.53 -22.06 5.36
CA PHE A 96 6.89 -21.84 3.96
C PHE A 96 8.38 -21.98 3.66
N HIS A 97 9.21 -22.19 4.68
CA HIS A 97 10.67 -22.34 4.56
C HIS A 97 11.37 -21.17 3.85
N ILE A 98 10.80 -19.97 3.98
CA ILE A 98 11.41 -18.74 3.47
C ILE A 98 12.17 -18.03 4.59
N LYS A 99 13.16 -17.23 4.20
CA LYS A 99 13.94 -16.37 5.09
C LYS A 99 13.47 -14.93 4.91
N PRO A 100 12.72 -14.35 5.86
CA PRO A 100 12.21 -12.98 5.76
C PRO A 100 13.32 -11.95 5.50
N GLU A 101 14.53 -12.19 6.01
CA GLU A 101 15.71 -11.37 5.77
C GLU A 101 16.13 -11.31 4.28
N ASP A 102 15.79 -12.32 3.48
CA ASP A 102 16.07 -12.37 2.04
C ASP A 102 14.92 -11.79 1.19
N CYS A 103 13.85 -11.30 1.82
CA CYS A 103 12.64 -10.82 1.15
C CYS A 103 12.53 -9.29 1.26
N PRO A 104 12.10 -8.57 0.20
CA PRO A 104 11.65 -7.20 0.37
C PRO A 104 10.42 -7.14 1.29
N ILE A 105 10.44 -6.23 2.27
CA ILE A 105 9.37 -6.03 3.24
C ILE A 105 8.75 -4.63 3.06
N PHE A 106 7.43 -4.56 2.91
CA PHE A 106 6.68 -3.31 2.82
C PHE A 106 5.66 -3.22 3.96
N TYR A 107 5.60 -2.07 4.64
CA TYR A 107 4.63 -1.77 5.68
C TYR A 107 3.57 -0.81 5.12
N LEU A 108 2.32 -1.25 4.98
CA LEU A 108 1.22 -0.38 4.58
C LEU A 108 0.57 0.23 5.80
N TYR A 109 0.48 1.57 5.84
CA TYR A 109 -0.04 2.26 7.00
C TYR A 109 -0.85 3.51 6.68
N ASP A 110 -1.92 3.70 7.44
CA ASP A 110 -2.81 4.85 7.32
C ASP A 110 -2.30 6.03 8.15
N ARG A 111 -2.23 7.21 7.52
CA ARG A 111 -1.76 8.42 8.18
C ARG A 111 -2.82 9.52 8.19
N ASP A 112 -3.60 9.57 9.27
CA ASP A 112 -4.51 10.68 9.55
C ASP A 112 -4.05 11.53 10.75
N VAL A 113 -4.90 12.48 11.17
CA VAL A 113 -4.57 13.42 12.26
C VAL A 113 -4.63 12.78 13.65
N LEU A 114 -5.33 11.66 13.79
CA LEU A 114 -5.42 10.88 15.03
C LEU A 114 -4.32 9.82 15.06
N SER A 115 -3.76 9.43 13.92
CA SER A 115 -2.51 8.69 13.85
C SER A 115 -1.43 9.54 14.52
N TYR A 116 -0.86 9.08 15.63
CA TYR A 116 0.39 9.50 16.33
C TYR A 116 0.79 10.98 16.46
N GLN A 117 1.51 11.28 17.55
CA GLN A 117 2.21 12.55 17.71
C GLN A 117 3.33 12.71 16.66
N ARG A 118 3.42 13.89 16.03
CA ARG A 118 4.30 14.21 14.89
C ARG A 118 5.76 13.72 15.03
N ASN A 119 6.35 13.89 16.21
CA ASN A 119 7.77 13.61 16.44
C ASN A 119 8.06 12.11 16.60
N GLU A 120 7.06 11.32 16.99
CA GLU A 120 7.23 9.89 17.18
C GLU A 120 7.25 9.16 15.85
N LEU A 121 6.32 9.50 14.95
CA LEU A 121 6.20 8.81 13.67
C LEU A 121 7.41 9.05 12.76
N ARG A 122 7.81 10.32 12.60
CA ARG A 122 8.93 10.71 11.71
C ARG A 122 10.23 10.01 12.06
N LYS A 123 10.61 10.01 13.35
CA LYS A 123 11.91 9.49 13.79
C LYS A 123 11.92 7.98 13.94
N LYS A 124 10.87 7.40 14.55
CA LYS A 124 10.86 5.97 14.89
C LYS A 124 10.55 5.08 13.70
N TYR A 125 9.80 5.59 12.72
CA TYR A 125 9.30 4.76 11.62
C TYR A 125 9.70 5.32 10.25
N VAL A 126 9.35 6.57 9.91
CA VAL A 126 9.60 7.10 8.55
C VAL A 126 11.09 7.13 8.21
N LYS A 127 11.96 7.51 9.17
CA LYS A 127 13.41 7.48 8.98
C LYS A 127 14.05 6.09 9.06
N LYS A 128 13.33 5.12 9.64
CA LYS A 128 13.85 3.78 9.94
C LYS A 128 13.54 2.82 8.80
N TYR A 129 12.31 2.87 8.31
CA TYR A 129 11.77 1.94 7.33
C TYR A 129 11.72 2.62 5.96
N THR A 130 12.88 2.75 5.31
CA THR A 130 13.02 3.44 4.02
C THR A 130 13.43 2.53 2.87
N ASP A 131 13.91 1.32 3.16
CA ASP A 131 14.45 0.38 2.19
C ASP A 131 13.82 -1.01 2.41
N PRO A 132 13.15 -1.61 1.40
CA PRO A 132 12.51 -2.90 1.56
C PRO A 132 13.49 -4.05 1.80
N TYR A 133 14.72 -3.95 1.29
CA TYR A 133 15.80 -4.94 1.47
C TYR A 133 16.66 -4.66 2.71
N GLY A 134 16.56 -3.44 3.22
CA GLY A 134 17.12 -3.02 4.49
C GLY A 134 18.39 -2.21 4.35
N THR A 135 18.64 -1.42 5.39
CA THR A 135 19.70 -0.41 5.43
C THR A 135 21.00 -0.96 6.03
N GLU A 136 22.10 -0.21 5.89
CA GLU A 136 23.38 -0.55 6.54
C GLU A 136 23.27 -0.67 8.08
N SER A 137 22.29 -0.02 8.71
CA SER A 137 22.03 -0.15 10.16
C SER A 137 21.29 -1.43 10.54
N GLY A 138 20.88 -2.25 9.57
CA GLY A 138 20.10 -3.48 9.78
C GLY A 138 18.60 -3.25 9.90
N ASP A 139 18.13 -2.03 9.67
CA ASP A 139 16.70 -1.72 9.66
C ASP A 139 16.11 -2.16 8.31
N GLN A 140 15.30 -3.21 8.32
CA GLN A 140 14.67 -3.78 7.12
C GLN A 140 13.19 -3.43 6.98
N GLY A 141 12.85 -3.03 5.77
CA GLY A 141 11.50 -2.81 5.29
C GLY A 141 11.19 -1.35 5.03
N GLN A 142 10.18 -1.10 4.22
CA GLN A 142 9.83 0.24 3.75
C GLN A 142 8.41 0.63 4.15
N LEU A 143 8.24 1.80 4.76
CA LEU A 143 6.95 2.32 5.21
C LEU A 143 6.25 3.10 4.10
N LEU A 144 5.14 2.54 3.60
CA LEU A 144 4.30 3.15 2.57
C LEU A 144 3.05 3.74 3.21
N LEU A 145 3.03 5.08 3.28
CA LEU A 145 1.96 5.83 3.90
C LEU A 145 0.84 6.17 2.90
N SER A 146 -0.40 6.04 3.37
CA SER A 146 -1.58 6.56 2.68
C SER A 146 -2.21 7.68 3.50
N TYR A 147 -2.41 8.83 2.86
CA TYR A 147 -2.92 10.05 3.48
C TYR A 147 -4.34 10.34 2.98
N PRO A 148 -5.36 10.39 3.87
CA PRO A 148 -5.29 10.06 5.29
C PRO A 148 -5.34 8.55 5.60
N ALA A 149 -5.71 7.72 4.62
CA ALA A 149 -5.93 6.28 4.79
C ALA A 149 -5.83 5.56 3.45
N ILE A 150 -5.86 4.22 3.42
CA ILE A 150 -5.78 3.40 2.21
C ILE A 150 -6.85 3.74 1.16
N GLU A 151 -7.98 4.32 1.57
CA GLU A 151 -8.96 4.86 0.62
C GLU A 151 -8.38 5.95 -0.31
N ALA A 152 -7.26 6.58 0.05
CA ALA A 152 -6.47 7.44 -0.83
C ALA A 152 -5.98 6.69 -2.08
N TYR A 153 -5.42 5.50 -1.91
CA TYR A 153 -5.00 4.65 -3.02
C TYR A 153 -6.20 4.23 -3.89
N LEU A 154 -7.30 3.87 -3.24
CA LEU A 154 -8.49 3.42 -3.96
C LEU A 154 -9.15 4.56 -4.75
N LEU A 155 -9.12 5.78 -4.24
CA LEU A 155 -9.55 6.98 -4.97
C LEU A 155 -8.63 7.29 -6.14
N SER A 156 -7.30 7.14 -5.97
CA SER A 156 -6.34 7.35 -7.07
C SER A 156 -6.44 6.31 -8.18
N CYS A 157 -7.12 5.19 -7.97
CA CYS A 157 -7.44 4.22 -9.02
C CYS A 157 -8.62 4.63 -9.93
N VAL A 158 -9.43 5.61 -9.52
CA VAL A 158 -10.71 5.94 -10.19
C VAL A 158 -10.92 7.42 -10.46
N LYS A 159 -10.05 8.30 -9.94
CA LYS A 159 -10.22 9.74 -9.99
C LYS A 159 -8.92 10.45 -10.34
N ASP A 160 -9.02 11.49 -11.15
CA ASP A 160 -7.88 12.32 -11.55
C ASP A 160 -7.62 13.43 -10.53
N ASN A 161 -6.37 13.90 -10.48
CA ASN A 161 -5.90 15.03 -9.67
C ASN A 161 -6.25 14.89 -8.18
N THR A 162 -6.13 13.67 -7.66
CA THR A 162 -6.48 13.33 -6.29
C THR A 162 -5.69 14.13 -5.26
N ILE A 163 -4.48 14.59 -5.58
CA ILE A 163 -3.68 15.48 -4.73
C ILE A 163 -4.38 16.80 -4.35
N GLU A 164 -5.30 17.28 -5.19
CA GLU A 164 -6.11 18.48 -4.92
C GLU A 164 -7.19 18.21 -3.86
N MET A 165 -7.56 16.95 -3.65
CA MET A 165 -8.47 16.56 -2.59
C MET A 165 -7.77 16.59 -1.24
N SER A 166 -8.49 16.94 -0.19
CA SER A 166 -7.90 17.00 1.15
C SER A 166 -8.88 16.55 2.22
N PHE A 167 -8.38 15.74 3.14
CA PHE A 167 -9.18 15.13 4.19
C PHE A 167 -8.43 15.15 5.51
N LYS A 168 -9.21 15.21 6.59
CA LYS A 168 -8.66 15.19 7.95
C LYS A 168 -8.52 13.76 8.48
N LEU A 169 -9.54 12.94 8.25
CA LEU A 169 -9.63 11.58 8.80
C LEU A 169 -9.86 10.56 7.69
N GLY A 170 -9.40 9.32 7.93
CA GLY A 170 -9.67 8.20 7.01
C GLY A 170 -11.16 8.00 6.72
N LYS A 171 -12.02 8.22 7.72
CA LYS A 171 -13.48 8.14 7.55
C LYS A 171 -14.04 9.11 6.50
N ASP A 172 -13.39 10.27 6.31
CA ASP A 172 -13.84 11.30 5.36
C ASP A 172 -13.44 10.90 3.93
N ALA A 173 -12.21 10.38 3.76
CA ALA A 173 -11.75 9.80 2.50
C ALA A 173 -12.62 8.57 2.12
N LYS A 174 -12.95 7.72 3.09
CA LYS A 174 -13.86 6.59 2.90
C LYS A 174 -15.26 7.01 2.44
N ALA A 175 -15.80 8.09 3.02
CA ALA A 175 -17.08 8.63 2.58
C ALA A 175 -17.01 9.20 1.15
N ALA A 176 -15.88 9.82 0.78
CA ALA A 176 -15.64 10.29 -0.58
C ALA A 176 -15.54 9.13 -1.57
N LEU A 177 -14.74 8.10 -1.27
CA LEU A 177 -14.65 6.88 -2.08
C LEU A 177 -16.01 6.22 -2.26
N ALA A 178 -16.77 6.08 -1.18
CA ALA A 178 -18.11 5.50 -1.25
C ALA A 178 -19.01 6.26 -2.24
N ARG A 179 -18.98 7.60 -2.28
CA ARG A 179 -19.77 8.39 -3.25
C ARG A 179 -19.33 8.19 -4.69
N GLU A 180 -18.04 7.93 -4.92
CA GLU A 180 -17.47 7.72 -6.25
C GLU A 180 -17.86 6.33 -6.81
N ILE A 181 -17.78 5.30 -5.97
CA ILE A 181 -17.97 3.91 -6.42
C ILE A 181 -19.41 3.38 -6.26
N CYS A 182 -20.24 4.07 -5.47
CA CYS A 182 -21.64 3.69 -5.27
C CYS A 182 -22.54 4.44 -6.25
N THR A 183 -23.05 3.75 -7.26
CA THR A 183 -24.19 4.23 -8.07
C THR A 183 -25.50 4.05 -7.30
N ALA A 184 -26.60 4.64 -7.78
CA ALA A 184 -27.91 4.60 -7.10
C ALA A 184 -28.44 3.18 -6.79
N ASP A 185 -27.89 2.14 -7.43
CA ASP A 185 -28.31 0.74 -7.32
C ASP A 185 -27.61 -0.08 -6.21
N CYS A 186 -26.83 0.56 -5.33
CA CYS A 186 -26.27 -0.14 -4.15
C CYS A 186 -27.33 -0.26 -3.04
N GLU A 187 -28.29 -1.16 -3.24
CA GLU A 187 -29.43 -1.41 -2.34
C GLU A 187 -29.01 -1.87 -0.93
N ASP A 188 -27.80 -2.43 -0.76
CA ASP A 188 -27.28 -2.84 0.54
C ASP A 188 -25.89 -2.26 0.86
N LYS A 189 -25.89 -1.21 1.71
CA LYS A 189 -24.67 -0.56 2.21
C LYS A 189 -23.96 -1.36 3.31
N THR A 190 -24.58 -2.42 3.83
CA THR A 190 -24.07 -3.21 4.97
C THR A 190 -22.79 -3.96 4.59
N GLU A 191 -22.62 -4.30 3.31
CA GLU A 191 -21.45 -5.00 2.78
C GLU A 191 -20.51 -4.14 1.93
N LEU A 192 -20.71 -2.82 1.88
CA LEU A 192 -19.95 -1.95 0.97
C LEU A 192 -18.45 -2.15 1.14
N HIS A 193 -17.97 -2.31 2.38
CA HIS A 193 -16.57 -2.55 2.70
C HIS A 193 -15.98 -3.83 2.07
N LEU A 194 -16.79 -4.88 1.88
CA LEU A 194 -16.37 -6.13 1.23
C LEU A 194 -16.33 -5.98 -0.29
N LYS A 195 -17.25 -5.18 -0.84
CA LYS A 195 -17.39 -4.96 -2.28
C LYS A 195 -16.50 -3.82 -2.79
N THR A 196 -15.97 -2.96 -1.93
CA THR A 196 -15.19 -1.76 -2.28
C THR A 196 -14.11 -2.07 -3.32
N ILE A 197 -13.27 -3.08 -3.08
CA ILE A 197 -12.16 -3.41 -3.98
C ILE A 197 -12.67 -3.85 -5.36
N ASN A 198 -13.75 -4.64 -5.40
CA ASN A 198 -14.33 -5.08 -6.68
C ASN A 198 -15.02 -3.94 -7.43
N LEU A 199 -15.63 -2.98 -6.73
CA LEU A 199 -16.19 -1.79 -7.35
C LEU A 199 -15.09 -0.85 -7.88
N VAL A 200 -13.97 -0.76 -7.15
CA VAL A 200 -12.81 0.05 -7.54
C VAL A 200 -12.05 -0.55 -8.70
N PHE A 201 -11.97 -1.86 -8.86
CA PHE A 201 -11.17 -2.46 -9.95
C PHE A 201 -12.02 -3.02 -11.10
N SER A 202 -13.34 -3.11 -10.97
CA SER A 202 -14.18 -3.87 -11.91
C SER A 202 -13.82 -5.37 -11.92
N ASN A 203 -14.56 -6.12 -12.74
CA ASN A 203 -14.29 -7.53 -13.04
C ASN A 203 -13.62 -7.72 -14.42
N GLU A 204 -13.44 -6.64 -15.18
CA GLU A 204 -12.80 -6.68 -16.50
C GLU A 204 -11.29 -6.45 -16.37
N THR A 205 -10.49 -7.39 -16.87
CA THR A 205 -9.03 -7.38 -16.71
C THR A 205 -8.36 -6.12 -17.25
N GLU A 206 -8.72 -5.67 -18.45
CA GLU A 206 -8.15 -4.46 -19.04
C GLU A 206 -8.43 -3.22 -18.20
N GLU A 207 -9.62 -3.13 -17.63
CA GLU A 207 -10.00 -2.03 -16.75
C GLU A 207 -9.25 -2.09 -15.42
N MET A 208 -9.08 -3.29 -14.84
CA MET A 208 -8.27 -3.47 -13.63
C MET A 208 -6.84 -2.96 -13.83
N GLU A 209 -6.21 -3.31 -14.95
CA GLU A 209 -4.85 -2.90 -15.30
C GLU A 209 -4.75 -1.39 -15.53
N LYS A 210 -5.72 -0.80 -16.24
CA LYS A 210 -5.79 0.66 -16.44
C LYS A 210 -5.87 1.40 -15.10
N ARG A 211 -6.70 0.92 -14.17
CA ARG A 211 -6.84 1.52 -12.83
C ARG A 211 -5.58 1.37 -11.98
N LEU A 212 -4.87 0.24 -12.13
CA LEU A 212 -3.58 0.05 -11.49
C LEU A 212 -2.56 1.09 -11.98
N ILE A 213 -2.42 1.25 -13.30
CA ILE A 213 -1.54 2.27 -13.90
C ILE A 213 -1.97 3.70 -13.54
N HIS A 214 -3.28 3.96 -13.52
CA HIS A 214 -3.84 5.25 -13.15
C HIS A 214 -3.43 5.66 -11.73
N SER A 215 -3.44 4.72 -10.78
CA SER A 215 -2.98 4.98 -9.41
C SER A 215 -1.51 5.40 -9.32
N ILE A 216 -0.65 4.91 -10.23
CA ILE A 216 0.77 5.30 -10.31
C ILE A 216 0.92 6.71 -10.87
N ASN A 217 0.17 7.04 -11.94
CA ASN A 217 0.16 8.39 -12.49
C ASN A 217 -0.31 9.42 -11.46
N GLU A 218 -1.34 9.09 -10.68
CA GLU A 218 -1.85 9.96 -9.63
C GLU A 218 -0.86 10.12 -8.47
N MET A 219 -0.12 9.07 -8.12
CA MET A 219 0.98 9.15 -7.16
C MET A 219 2.08 10.09 -7.66
N ASP A 220 2.54 9.93 -8.90
CA ASP A 220 3.55 10.80 -9.51
C ASP A 220 3.11 12.26 -9.60
N ASN A 221 1.89 12.50 -10.08
CA ASN A 221 1.30 13.84 -10.13
C ASN A 221 1.28 14.46 -8.72
N GLY A 222 0.98 13.65 -7.71
CA GLY A 222 1.05 14.06 -6.32
C GLY A 222 2.46 14.40 -5.86
N LEU A 223 3.47 13.58 -6.19
CA LEU A 223 4.87 13.85 -5.87
C LEU A 223 5.36 15.13 -6.56
N GLU A 224 5.05 15.32 -7.84
CA GLU A 224 5.40 16.52 -8.61
C GLU A 224 4.74 17.78 -8.02
N ALA A 225 3.47 17.70 -7.64
CA ALA A 225 2.77 18.80 -6.98
C ALA A 225 3.36 19.17 -5.60
N LEU A 226 4.02 18.22 -4.93
CA LEU A 226 4.79 18.46 -3.70
C LEU A 226 6.22 18.96 -3.97
N GLY A 227 6.62 19.11 -5.24
CA GLY A 227 7.97 19.52 -5.64
C GLY A 227 8.99 18.38 -5.68
N ILE A 228 8.55 17.12 -5.60
CA ILE A 228 9.40 15.93 -5.49
C ILE A 228 9.55 15.30 -6.89
N HIS A 229 10.41 15.89 -7.72
CA HIS A 229 10.75 15.35 -9.03
C HIS A 229 12.14 15.83 -9.48
N PRO A 230 13.01 14.94 -10.01
CA PRO A 230 12.86 13.48 -10.06
C PRO A 230 13.01 12.84 -8.67
N TYR A 231 12.59 11.59 -8.52
CA TYR A 231 12.89 10.75 -7.35
C TYR A 231 13.70 9.53 -7.78
N ASP A 232 14.52 9.01 -6.86
CA ASP A 232 15.37 7.85 -7.08
C ASP A 232 14.68 6.59 -6.54
N LEU A 233 14.47 5.59 -7.40
CA LEU A 233 13.91 4.29 -6.99
C LEU A 233 14.94 3.43 -6.24
N ASP A 234 16.23 3.68 -6.43
CA ASP A 234 17.31 2.98 -5.72
C ASP A 234 17.57 3.59 -4.33
N ASP A 235 17.11 4.83 -4.08
CA ASP A 235 17.14 5.50 -2.77
C ASP A 235 15.88 6.35 -2.54
N LEU A 236 14.81 5.69 -2.05
CA LEU A 236 13.54 6.36 -1.76
C LEU A 236 13.52 7.07 -0.40
N ALA A 237 14.55 6.94 0.43
CA ALA A 237 14.56 7.54 1.77
C ALA A 237 14.31 9.06 1.75
N PRO A 238 14.93 9.86 0.84
CA PRO A 238 14.64 11.29 0.71
C PRO A 238 13.18 11.56 0.33
N THR A 239 12.64 10.83 -0.65
CA THR A 239 11.27 10.96 -1.13
C THR A 239 10.25 10.70 -0.03
N LEU A 240 10.39 9.60 0.71
CA LEU A 240 9.49 9.25 1.81
C LEU A 240 9.49 10.33 2.92
N LEU A 241 10.66 10.87 3.24
CA LEU A 241 10.80 11.93 4.24
C LEU A 241 10.20 13.26 3.78
N GLU A 242 10.42 13.62 2.51
CA GLU A 242 9.92 14.86 1.94
C GLU A 242 8.40 14.86 1.78
N VAL A 243 7.80 13.73 1.34
CA VAL A 243 6.34 13.56 1.33
C VAL A 243 5.79 13.75 2.74
N TYR A 244 6.40 13.09 3.73
CA TYR A 244 5.96 13.21 5.12
C TYR A 244 6.03 14.66 5.61
N ASP A 245 7.14 15.35 5.37
CA ASP A 245 7.34 16.72 5.86
C ASP A 245 6.39 17.71 5.16
N ASN A 246 6.16 17.57 3.86
CA ASN A 246 5.18 18.37 3.11
C ASN A 246 3.75 18.17 3.61
N GLN A 247 3.32 16.91 3.78
CA GLN A 247 2.00 16.58 4.31
C GLN A 247 1.80 17.14 5.73
N GLN A 248 2.84 17.11 6.56
CA GLN A 248 2.77 17.70 7.90
C GLN A 248 2.74 19.22 7.89
N GLN A 249 3.43 19.87 6.96
CA GLN A 249 3.34 21.33 6.78
C GLN A 249 1.92 21.74 6.37
N LYS A 250 1.32 21.03 5.39
CA LYS A 250 -0.07 21.27 5.00
C LYS A 250 -1.03 21.07 6.17
N TYR A 251 -0.87 19.99 6.94
CA TYR A 251 -1.69 19.77 8.13
C TYR A 251 -1.58 20.90 9.16
N MET A 252 -0.38 21.46 9.37
CA MET A 252 -0.20 22.60 10.27
C MET A 252 -0.90 23.89 9.79
N GLY A 253 -0.97 24.11 8.47
CA GLY A 253 -1.63 25.29 7.90
C GLY A 253 -3.15 25.13 7.71
N GLU A 254 -3.58 23.95 7.29
CA GLU A 254 -4.93 23.70 6.75
C GLU A 254 -5.73 22.65 7.53
N ASN A 255 -5.12 22.01 8.55
CA ASN A 255 -5.76 20.99 9.40
C ASN A 255 -6.29 19.76 8.62
N THR A 256 -5.72 19.50 7.45
CA THR A 256 -6.03 18.37 6.56
C THR A 256 -4.73 17.86 5.90
N PHE A 257 -4.78 16.67 5.33
CA PHE A 257 -3.73 16.14 4.46
C PHE A 257 -4.22 16.17 3.01
N SER A 258 -3.30 16.40 2.05
CA SER A 258 -3.60 16.12 0.65
C SER A 258 -3.78 14.62 0.47
N LEU A 259 -4.74 14.21 -0.35
CA LEU A 259 -4.90 12.80 -0.65
C LEU A 259 -3.72 12.32 -1.48
N LEU A 260 -2.95 11.37 -0.94
CA LEU A 260 -1.80 10.77 -1.59
C LEU A 260 -1.55 9.39 -1.01
N SER A 261 -1.21 8.40 -1.84
CA SER A 261 -0.79 7.08 -1.37
C SER A 261 0.51 6.67 -2.03
N LEU A 262 1.41 6.12 -1.22
CA LEU A 262 2.73 5.64 -1.66
C LEU A 262 2.76 4.14 -1.98
N VAL A 263 1.61 3.45 -1.95
CA VAL A 263 1.52 2.02 -2.29
C VAL A 263 2.09 1.72 -3.68
N GLY A 264 1.98 2.67 -4.62
CA GLY A 264 2.52 2.54 -5.97
C GLY A 264 4.04 2.37 -6.02
N LEU A 265 4.79 2.90 -5.03
CA LEU A 265 6.25 2.75 -4.98
C LEU A 265 6.68 1.29 -4.88
N ALA A 266 5.96 0.46 -4.11
CA ALA A 266 6.25 -0.98 -4.07
C ALA A 266 6.13 -1.63 -5.46
N LEU A 267 5.16 -1.21 -6.27
CA LEU A 267 4.97 -1.79 -7.60
C LEU A 267 6.08 -1.37 -8.57
N LEU A 268 6.62 -0.16 -8.41
CA LEU A 268 7.76 0.34 -9.16
C LEU A 268 9.07 -0.36 -8.72
N GLU A 269 9.34 -0.45 -7.41
CA GLU A 269 10.55 -1.09 -6.87
C GLU A 269 10.60 -2.59 -7.17
N LEU A 270 9.46 -3.28 -7.12
CA LEU A 270 9.38 -4.68 -7.52
C LEU A 270 9.56 -4.86 -9.05
N GLY A 271 9.51 -3.77 -9.82
CA GLY A 271 9.60 -3.78 -11.28
C GLY A 271 8.40 -4.44 -11.96
N VAL A 272 7.28 -4.60 -11.25
CA VAL A 272 6.02 -5.12 -11.82
C VAL A 272 5.28 -4.05 -12.60
N ILE A 273 5.55 -2.78 -12.30
CA ILE A 273 5.22 -1.64 -13.14
C ILE A 273 6.54 -0.95 -13.50
N THR A 274 6.72 -0.66 -14.79
CA THR A 274 7.93 -0.02 -15.31
C THR A 274 7.58 1.21 -16.12
N GLU A 275 8.42 2.25 -16.00
CA GLU A 275 8.37 3.40 -16.91
C GLU A 275 8.75 2.93 -18.32
N VAL A 276 7.95 3.35 -19.30
CA VAL A 276 8.18 3.06 -20.71
C VAL A 276 9.00 4.22 -21.27
N GLU A 277 10.25 3.94 -21.63
CA GLU A 277 11.04 4.87 -22.44
C GLU A 277 10.32 5.05 -23.79
N GLU A 278 10.06 6.29 -24.20
CA GLU A 278 9.65 6.54 -25.58
C GLU A 278 10.85 6.19 -26.47
N GLU A 279 10.73 5.14 -27.29
CA GLU A 279 11.68 4.90 -28.38
C GLU A 279 11.67 6.16 -29.27
N GLU A 280 12.82 6.85 -29.38
CA GLU A 280 13.03 8.01 -30.26
C GLU A 280 12.74 7.72 -31.74
#